data_AF-A0A378CJR5-F1
#
_entry.id   AF-A0A378CJR5-F1
#
_cell.length_a   1.000
_cell.length_b   1.000
_cell.length_c   1.000
_cell.angle_alpha   90.00
_cell.angle_beta   90.00
_cell.angle_gamma   90.00
#
_symmetry.space_group_name_H-M   'P 1'
#
loop_
_entity.id
_entity.type
_entity.pdbx_description
1 polymer ?
#
loop_
_entity_poly.entity_id
_entity_poly.type
_entity_poly.pdbx_seq_one_letter_code
_entity_poly.pdbx_strand_id
1 'polypeptide(L)'
;MALDIPSGLNAQTGATPGAVVQADHTLTFIALKPGLLTGKARDVVGQLHHHALGLERWLAGQSTPLTRFCAAHLADWLPPRRATSHKGDHGKLVIVGGDRGTAGAIRMCGEAALRSGAGLVRVLTHPENVAPIVTVRPELMVDELTSQTLKAALQWADVVAIGPGLGQREWGTQRPAHGGKF
;
A
#
# COMPACT_ATOMS: atom_id res chain seq x y z
N MET A 1 -13.94 28.96 -9.57
CA MET A 1 -13.36 29.01 -8.21
C MET A 1 -14.45 28.68 -7.18
N ALA A 2 -14.13 27.89 -6.15
CA ALA A 2 -14.99 27.59 -5.00
C ALA A 2 -14.37 28.12 -3.71
N LEU A 3 -15.22 28.62 -2.81
CA LEU A 3 -14.83 28.99 -1.45
C LEU A 3 -15.31 27.92 -0.50
N ASP A 4 -14.41 27.49 0.37
CA ASP A 4 -14.51 26.37 1.29
C ASP A 4 -14.62 24.98 0.65
N ILE A 5 -15.70 24.72 -0.08
CA ILE A 5 -16.04 23.44 -0.72
C ILE A 5 -16.84 23.72 -2.01
N PRO A 6 -16.55 23.06 -3.15
CA PRO A 6 -17.42 23.15 -4.32
C PRO A 6 -18.86 22.77 -3.98
N SER A 7 -19.82 23.64 -4.29
CA SER A 7 -21.22 23.40 -3.96
C SER A 7 -21.71 22.09 -4.60
N GLY A 8 -22.36 21.24 -3.81
CA GLY A 8 -22.81 19.90 -4.21
C GLY A 8 -21.81 18.77 -3.88
N LEU A 9 -20.59 19.08 -3.45
CA LEU A 9 -19.64 18.08 -2.96
C LEU A 9 -19.87 17.80 -1.46
N ASN A 10 -19.94 16.53 -1.08
CA ASN A 10 -20.01 16.13 0.32
C ASN A 10 -18.66 16.34 1.02
N ALA A 11 -18.64 17.23 2.01
CA ALA A 11 -17.44 17.62 2.78
C ALA A 11 -16.72 16.46 3.49
N GLN A 12 -17.44 15.39 3.84
CA GLN A 12 -16.91 14.28 4.63
C GLN A 12 -16.43 13.13 3.75
N THR A 13 -17.14 12.83 2.66
CA THR A 13 -16.91 11.60 1.89
C THR A 13 -16.35 11.85 0.49
N GLY A 14 -16.44 13.07 -0.04
CA GLY A 14 -16.08 13.39 -1.42
C GLY A 14 -17.08 12.84 -2.44
N ALA A 15 -18.27 12.44 -2.01
CA ALA A 15 -19.36 12.02 -2.88
C ALA A 15 -20.07 13.23 -3.51
N THR A 16 -20.62 13.01 -4.70
CA THR A 16 -21.38 14.01 -5.49
C THR A 16 -22.78 13.44 -5.76
N PRO A 17 -23.74 13.54 -4.82
CA PRO A 17 -25.05 12.89 -4.94
C PRO A 17 -25.94 13.51 -6.04
N GLY A 18 -25.55 14.65 -6.60
CA GLY A 18 -26.24 15.31 -7.71
C GLY A 18 -25.29 16.26 -8.44
N ALA A 19 -25.84 17.37 -8.94
CA ALA A 19 -25.04 18.41 -9.58
C ALA A 19 -23.98 18.96 -8.61
N VAL A 20 -22.76 19.13 -9.11
CA VAL A 20 -21.61 19.64 -8.35
C VAL A 20 -20.87 20.67 -9.18
N VAL A 21 -20.43 21.74 -8.53
CA VAL A 21 -19.59 22.76 -9.15
C VAL A 21 -18.23 22.16 -9.49
N GLN A 22 -17.81 22.29 -10.74
CA GLN A 22 -16.43 22.04 -11.15
C GLN A 22 -15.63 23.33 -10.98
N ALA A 23 -14.70 23.35 -10.04
CA ALA A 23 -13.88 24.50 -9.74
C ALA A 23 -12.45 24.31 -10.27
N ASP A 24 -11.88 25.33 -10.91
CA ASP A 24 -10.45 25.34 -11.25
C ASP A 24 -9.57 25.53 -10.00
N HIS A 25 -10.11 26.21 -8.98
CA HIS A 25 -9.46 26.50 -7.70
C HIS A 25 -10.47 26.37 -6.57
N THR A 26 -10.07 25.77 -5.46
CA THR A 26 -10.83 25.74 -4.20
C THR A 26 -9.98 26.30 -3.07
N LEU A 27 -10.45 27.33 -2.37
CA LEU A 27 -9.80 27.85 -1.15
C LEU A 27 -10.57 27.38 0.07
N THR A 28 -10.02 26.47 0.86
CA THR A 28 -10.65 25.94 2.08
C THR A 28 -10.08 26.53 3.35
N PHE A 29 -10.93 26.72 4.35
CA PHE A 29 -10.58 27.45 5.56
C PHE A 29 -10.48 26.55 6.80
N ILE A 30 -9.67 26.98 7.76
CA ILE A 30 -9.46 26.35 9.08
C ILE A 30 -8.77 24.98 8.92
N ALA A 31 -9.45 23.96 8.41
CA ALA A 31 -8.92 22.62 8.22
C ALA A 31 -9.30 22.05 6.85
N LEU A 32 -8.48 21.10 6.38
CA LEU A 32 -8.83 20.29 5.23
C LEU A 32 -9.97 19.33 5.59
N LYS A 33 -11.08 19.44 4.87
CA LYS A 33 -12.19 18.51 4.98
C LYS A 33 -11.85 17.22 4.21
N PRO A 34 -12.09 16.01 4.75
CA PRO A 34 -11.69 14.77 4.09
C PRO A 34 -12.27 14.61 2.68
N GLY A 35 -13.51 15.05 2.48
CA GLY A 35 -14.20 15.03 1.21
C GLY A 35 -13.64 15.98 0.15
N LEU A 36 -12.61 16.78 0.45
CA LEU A 36 -11.84 17.53 -0.56
C LEU A 36 -10.69 16.69 -1.15
N LEU A 37 -10.37 15.54 -0.55
CA LEU A 37 -9.19 14.71 -0.86
C LEU A 37 -9.55 13.28 -1.25
N THR A 38 -10.82 12.89 -1.13
CA THR A 38 -11.30 11.51 -1.35
C THR A 38 -12.43 11.47 -2.36
N GLY A 39 -12.84 10.26 -2.76
CA GLY A 39 -13.98 10.04 -3.65
C GLY A 39 -13.81 10.76 -5.00
N LYS A 40 -14.86 11.46 -5.42
CA LYS A 40 -14.91 12.22 -6.70
C LYS A 40 -14.39 13.65 -6.57
N ALA A 41 -13.90 14.05 -5.39
CA ALA A 41 -13.42 15.41 -5.17
C ALA A 41 -12.34 15.82 -6.17
N ARG A 42 -11.43 14.91 -6.51
CA ARG A 42 -10.34 15.15 -7.46
C ARG A 42 -10.82 15.67 -8.83
N ASP A 43 -12.04 15.33 -9.23
CA ASP A 43 -12.60 15.74 -10.52
C ASP A 43 -13.19 17.16 -10.49
N VAL A 44 -13.41 17.74 -9.29
CA VAL A 44 -14.23 18.96 -9.12
C VAL A 44 -13.58 20.05 -8.26
N VAL A 45 -12.55 19.74 -7.47
CA VAL A 45 -11.92 20.71 -6.56
C VAL A 45 -10.85 21.60 -7.23
N GLY A 46 -10.31 21.16 -8.38
CA GLY A 46 -9.20 21.84 -9.05
C GLY A 46 -7.97 21.96 -8.17
N GLN A 47 -7.27 23.09 -8.22
CA GLN A 47 -6.17 23.37 -7.31
C GLN A 47 -6.71 23.72 -5.91
N LEU A 48 -6.39 22.89 -4.93
CA LEU A 48 -6.81 23.08 -3.53
C LEU A 48 -5.79 23.94 -2.76
N HIS A 49 -6.29 25.05 -2.20
CA HIS A 49 -5.58 25.98 -1.33
C HIS A 49 -6.16 25.86 0.09
N HIS A 50 -5.32 26.01 1.11
CA HIS A 50 -5.76 25.97 2.51
C HIS A 50 -5.27 27.22 3.24
N HIS A 51 -6.16 27.81 4.04
CA HIS A 51 -5.84 28.92 4.92
C HIS A 51 -6.43 28.67 6.32
N ALA A 52 -5.59 28.53 7.34
CA ALA A 52 -6.05 28.21 8.69
C ALA A 52 -6.68 29.40 9.44
N LEU A 53 -6.67 30.61 8.84
CA LEU A 53 -7.26 31.83 9.41
C LEU A 53 -6.64 32.22 10.77
N GLY A 54 -5.32 32.02 10.93
CA GLY A 54 -4.63 32.34 12.18
C GLY A 54 -4.83 31.31 13.29
N LEU A 55 -5.48 30.17 13.00
CA LEU A 55 -5.74 29.10 13.96
C LEU A 55 -4.68 27.98 13.94
N GLU A 56 -3.54 28.17 13.27
CA GLU A 56 -2.51 27.15 13.06
C GLU A 56 -2.06 26.53 14.39
N ARG A 57 -1.75 27.37 15.39
CA ARG A 57 -1.30 26.91 16.71
C ARG A 57 -2.38 26.15 17.47
N TRP A 58 -3.63 26.59 17.36
CA TRP A 58 -4.75 25.93 18.02
C TRP A 58 -5.02 24.56 17.40
N LEU A 59 -4.99 24.48 16.06
CA LEU A 59 -5.17 23.25 15.28
C LEU A 59 -4.05 22.24 15.56
N ALA A 60 -2.80 22.69 15.68
CA ALA A 60 -1.67 21.82 15.99
C ALA A 60 -1.79 21.11 17.35
N GLY A 61 -2.57 21.66 18.28
CA GLY A 61 -2.85 21.06 19.58
C GLY A 61 -4.08 20.13 19.61
N GLN A 62 -4.82 20.00 18.50
CA GLN A 62 -6.01 19.16 18.45
C GLN A 62 -5.67 17.72 18.10
N SER A 63 -6.36 16.78 18.74
CA SER A 63 -6.36 15.38 18.30
C SER A 63 -7.35 15.23 17.14
N THR A 64 -6.87 14.75 15.99
CA THR A 64 -7.68 14.56 14.79
C THR A 64 -7.82 13.08 14.47
N PRO A 65 -9.02 12.60 14.10
CA PRO A 65 -9.21 11.20 13.70
C PRO A 65 -8.59 10.88 12.34
N LEU A 66 -8.21 11.90 11.56
CA LEU A 66 -7.66 11.78 10.21
C LEU A 66 -6.47 12.72 10.05
N THR A 67 -5.42 12.21 9.42
CA THR A 67 -4.20 12.97 9.09
C THR A 67 -3.91 12.83 7.60
N ARG A 68 -3.65 13.96 6.94
CA ARG A 68 -3.19 13.97 5.55
C ARG A 68 -1.67 13.81 5.53
N PHE A 69 -1.19 12.83 4.77
CA PHE A 69 0.23 12.71 4.46
C PHE A 69 0.57 13.33 3.10
N CYS A 70 1.82 13.74 2.96
CA CYS A 70 2.40 14.27 1.74
C CYS A 70 3.88 13.87 1.68
N ALA A 71 4.53 14.14 0.55
CA ALA A 71 5.93 13.74 0.31
C ALA A 71 6.91 14.21 1.40
N ALA A 72 6.64 15.33 2.07
CA ALA A 72 7.48 15.83 3.15
C ALA A 72 7.59 14.86 4.34
N HIS A 73 6.59 14.00 4.55
CA HIS A 73 6.56 13.02 5.64
C HIS A 73 7.35 11.73 5.29
N LEU A 74 7.78 11.55 4.04
CA LEU A 74 8.49 10.33 3.64
C LEU A 74 9.82 10.16 4.38
N ALA A 75 10.47 11.27 4.75
CA ALA A 75 11.72 11.26 5.50
C ALA A 75 11.57 10.64 6.90
N ASP A 76 10.36 10.69 7.48
CA ASP A 76 10.08 10.12 8.80
C ASP A 76 9.95 8.58 8.75
N TRP A 77 9.63 8.03 7.58
CA TRP A 77 9.43 6.58 7.38
C TRP A 77 10.55 5.88 6.62
N LEU A 78 11.31 6.62 5.82
CA LEU A 78 12.38 6.09 4.97
C LEU A 78 13.72 6.73 5.37
N PRO A 79 14.21 6.50 6.61
CA PRO A 79 15.48 7.08 7.05
C PRO A 79 16.66 6.51 6.25
N PRO A 80 17.76 7.28 6.07
CA PRO A 80 18.97 6.80 5.44
C PRO A 80 19.53 5.55 6.12
N ARG A 81 20.08 4.62 5.33
CA ARG A 81 20.70 3.40 5.84
C ARG A 81 22.11 3.67 6.36
N ARG A 82 22.50 2.95 7.41
CA ARG A 82 23.89 2.92 7.85
C ARG A 82 24.77 2.30 6.76
N ALA A 83 25.94 2.90 6.53
CA ALA A 83 26.90 2.42 5.52
C ALA A 83 27.39 0.99 5.78
N THR A 84 27.40 0.56 7.04
CA THR A 84 27.82 -0.80 7.45
C THR A 84 26.68 -1.81 7.53
N SER A 85 25.46 -1.42 7.12
CA SER A 85 24.32 -2.35 7.15
C SER A 85 24.41 -3.40 6.05
N HIS A 86 23.89 -4.58 6.33
CA HIS A 86 23.80 -5.72 5.41
C HIS A 86 22.35 -6.16 5.21
N LYS A 87 22.12 -7.08 4.25
CA LYS A 87 20.79 -7.58 3.91
C LYS A 87 19.98 -8.14 5.08
N GLY A 88 20.63 -8.62 6.15
CA GLY A 88 19.96 -9.10 7.36
C GLY A 88 19.35 -7.99 8.22
N ASP A 89 19.79 -6.74 8.07
CA ASP A 89 19.32 -5.61 8.88
C ASP A 89 18.03 -4.99 8.34
N HIS A 90 17.66 -5.34 7.10
CA HIS A 90 16.56 -4.70 6.36
C HIS A 90 15.34 -5.62 6.22
N GLY A 91 15.24 -6.61 7.10
CA GLY A 91 14.11 -7.52 7.20
C GLY A 91 14.03 -8.58 6.09
N LYS A 92 13.30 -9.65 6.42
CA LYS A 92 13.02 -10.81 5.59
C LYS A 92 11.52 -10.90 5.31
N LEU A 93 11.14 -10.70 4.05
CA LEU A 93 9.76 -10.77 3.59
C LEU A 93 9.50 -12.09 2.87
N VAL A 94 8.41 -12.76 3.22
CA VAL A 94 7.82 -13.85 2.42
C VAL A 94 6.54 -13.36 1.76
N ILE A 95 6.38 -13.62 0.47
CA ILE A 95 5.18 -13.31 -0.31
C ILE A 95 4.56 -14.62 -0.79
N VAL A 96 3.28 -14.82 -0.53
CA VAL A 96 2.52 -16.02 -0.92
C VAL A 96 1.40 -15.63 -1.88
N GLY A 97 1.37 -16.26 -3.05
CA GLY A 97 0.39 -15.95 -4.10
C GLY A 97 0.85 -16.39 -5.48
N GLY A 98 0.32 -15.77 -6.54
CA GLY A 98 0.65 -16.10 -7.91
C GLY A 98 0.20 -17.53 -8.27
N ASP A 99 -1.10 -17.68 -8.47
CA ASP A 99 -1.71 -18.84 -9.12
C ASP A 99 -1.35 -18.89 -10.63
N ARG A 100 -1.83 -19.91 -11.34
CA ARG A 100 -1.67 -20.04 -12.80
C ARG A 100 -2.20 -18.80 -13.52
N GLY A 101 -1.36 -18.20 -14.36
CA GLY A 101 -1.69 -17.01 -15.14
C GLY A 101 -1.59 -15.68 -14.39
N THR A 102 -1.20 -15.68 -13.11
CA THR A 102 -1.07 -14.45 -12.30
C THR A 102 0.36 -14.21 -11.79
N ALA A 103 1.37 -14.84 -12.43
CA ALA A 103 2.80 -14.63 -12.14
C ALA A 103 3.21 -13.15 -12.05
N GLY A 104 2.61 -12.30 -12.90
CA GLY A 104 2.87 -10.87 -12.91
C GLY A 104 2.53 -10.19 -11.58
N ALA A 105 1.42 -10.57 -10.94
CA ALA A 105 0.99 -9.96 -9.69
C ALA A 105 1.99 -10.21 -8.55
N ILE A 106 2.41 -11.47 -8.37
CA ILE A 106 3.36 -11.81 -7.31
C ILE A 106 4.77 -11.29 -7.61
N ARG A 107 5.18 -11.28 -8.88
CA ARG A 107 6.45 -10.67 -9.31
C ARG A 107 6.48 -9.18 -8.99
N MET A 108 5.44 -8.42 -9.35
CA MET A 108 5.37 -6.98 -9.06
C MET A 108 5.42 -6.71 -7.55
N CYS A 109 4.77 -7.55 -6.75
CA CYS A 109 4.84 -7.45 -5.29
C CYS A 109 6.28 -7.65 -4.78
N GLY A 110 6.97 -8.69 -5.26
CA GLY A 110 8.38 -8.95 -4.92
C GLY A 110 9.32 -7.83 -5.33
N GLU A 111 9.18 -7.33 -6.57
CA GLU A 111 9.97 -6.20 -7.06
C GLU A 111 9.72 -4.92 -6.23
N ALA A 112 8.46 -4.63 -5.90
CA ALA A 112 8.11 -3.49 -5.07
C ALA A 112 8.73 -3.60 -3.68
N ALA A 113 8.73 -4.80 -3.08
CA ALA A 113 9.38 -5.01 -1.78
C ALA A 113 10.88 -4.75 -1.83
N LEU A 114 11.59 -5.26 -2.84
CA LEU A 114 13.02 -4.99 -3.03
C LEU A 114 13.29 -3.50 -3.26
N ARG A 115 12.47 -2.83 -4.10
CA ARG A 115 12.60 -1.38 -4.36
C ARG A 115 12.30 -0.51 -3.14
N SER A 116 11.37 -0.94 -2.30
CA SER A 116 11.09 -0.30 -1.00
C SER A 116 12.16 -0.61 0.05
N GLY A 117 13.08 -1.52 -0.25
CA GLY A 117 14.29 -1.76 0.52
C GLY A 117 14.28 -3.00 1.41
N ALA A 118 13.33 -3.92 1.25
CA ALA A 118 13.40 -5.21 1.95
C ALA A 118 14.76 -5.89 1.69
N GLY A 119 15.40 -6.37 2.76
CA GLY A 119 16.75 -6.94 2.68
C GLY A 119 16.79 -8.27 1.95
N LEU A 120 15.80 -9.12 2.20
CA LEU A 120 15.62 -10.41 1.54
C LEU A 120 14.14 -10.63 1.24
N VAL A 121 13.83 -11.04 0.01
CA VAL A 121 12.46 -11.31 -0.44
C VAL A 121 12.37 -12.73 -0.96
N ARG A 122 11.51 -13.54 -0.34
CA ARG A 122 11.14 -14.87 -0.79
C ARG A 122 9.72 -14.87 -1.34
N VAL A 123 9.52 -15.56 -2.46
CA VAL A 123 8.24 -15.71 -3.14
C VAL A 123 7.87 -17.19 -3.12
N LEU A 124 6.70 -17.52 -2.57
CA LEU A 124 6.09 -18.84 -2.67
C LEU A 124 4.92 -18.76 -3.65
N THR A 125 5.02 -19.50 -4.75
CA THR A 125 4.09 -19.36 -5.88
C THR A 125 3.74 -20.69 -6.53
N HIS A 126 2.80 -20.69 -7.48
CA HIS A 126 2.47 -21.87 -8.27
C HIS A 126 3.71 -22.33 -9.05
N PRO A 127 4.00 -23.65 -9.17
CA PRO A 127 5.25 -24.15 -9.75
C PRO A 127 5.54 -23.62 -11.16
N GLU A 128 4.50 -23.45 -12.00
CA GLU A 128 4.62 -22.88 -13.35
C GLU A 128 5.19 -21.45 -13.38
N ASN A 129 5.09 -20.70 -12.28
CA ASN A 129 5.55 -19.32 -12.19
C ASN A 129 7.01 -19.20 -11.76
N VAL A 130 7.62 -20.26 -11.21
CA VAL A 130 8.98 -20.22 -10.63
C VAL A 130 10.01 -19.82 -11.69
N ALA A 131 10.15 -20.62 -12.76
CA ALA A 131 11.15 -20.36 -13.79
C ALA A 131 10.94 -19.00 -14.52
N PRO A 132 9.71 -18.62 -14.92
CA PRO A 132 9.46 -17.31 -15.53
C PRO A 132 9.87 -16.13 -14.64
N ILE A 133 9.62 -16.20 -13.32
CA ILE A 133 9.96 -15.11 -12.40
C ILE A 133 11.48 -15.03 -12.20
N VAL A 134 12.14 -16.15 -11.91
CA VAL A 134 13.60 -16.18 -11.69
C VAL A 134 14.37 -15.71 -12.92
N THR A 135 13.87 -16.02 -14.12
CA THR A 135 14.48 -15.60 -15.39
C THR A 135 14.56 -14.07 -15.53
N VAL A 136 13.54 -13.34 -15.08
CA VAL A 136 13.47 -11.88 -15.26
C VAL A 136 13.83 -11.08 -14.00
N ARG A 137 13.79 -11.74 -12.84
CA ARG A 137 14.13 -11.18 -11.51
C ARG A 137 14.85 -12.22 -10.65
N PRO A 138 16.13 -12.49 -10.95
CA PRO A 138 16.94 -13.44 -10.20
C PRO A 138 17.24 -12.99 -8.76
N GLU A 139 17.00 -11.72 -8.43
CA GLU A 139 17.17 -11.20 -7.06
C GLU A 139 16.09 -11.71 -6.09
N LEU A 140 14.96 -12.22 -6.61
CA LEU A 140 13.91 -12.86 -5.80
C LEU A 140 14.27 -14.32 -5.54
N MET A 141 14.16 -14.75 -4.28
CA MET A 141 14.22 -16.18 -3.94
C MET A 141 12.84 -16.79 -4.19
N VAL A 142 12.69 -17.56 -5.27
CA VAL A 142 11.37 -18.08 -5.67
C VAL A 142 11.33 -19.59 -5.48
N ASP A 143 10.35 -20.06 -4.71
CA ASP A 143 10.07 -21.48 -4.52
C ASP A 143 8.60 -21.78 -4.86
N GLU A 144 8.33 -23.04 -5.16
CA GLU A 144 6.97 -23.55 -5.19
C GLU A 144 6.32 -23.44 -3.79
N LEU A 145 5.05 -23.04 -3.75
CA LEU A 145 4.24 -23.10 -2.54
C LEU A 145 3.85 -24.55 -2.22
N THR A 146 4.48 -25.10 -1.19
CA THR A 146 4.15 -26.40 -0.59
C THR A 146 4.02 -26.24 0.92
N SER A 147 3.43 -27.20 1.63
CA SER A 147 3.37 -27.17 3.09
C SER A 147 4.75 -27.03 3.74
N GLN A 148 5.77 -27.66 3.15
CA GLN A 148 7.14 -27.64 3.68
C GLN A 148 7.84 -26.30 3.42
N THR A 149 7.77 -25.78 2.20
CA THR A 149 8.36 -24.47 1.87
C THR A 149 7.64 -23.35 2.62
N LEU A 150 6.32 -23.44 2.79
CA LEU A 150 5.55 -22.51 3.61
C LEU A 150 6.00 -22.54 5.07
N LYS A 151 6.09 -23.72 5.69
CA LYS A 151 6.54 -23.85 7.09
C LYS A 151 7.93 -23.26 7.30
N ALA A 152 8.88 -23.59 6.42
CA ALA A 152 10.24 -23.06 6.49
C ALA A 152 10.28 -21.54 6.31
N ALA A 153 9.50 -21.03 5.35
CA ALA A 153 9.42 -19.59 5.07
C ALA A 153 8.82 -18.81 6.25
N LEU A 154 7.75 -19.31 6.88
CA LEU A 154 7.14 -18.69 8.06
C LEU A 154 8.08 -18.63 9.26
N GLN A 155 8.95 -19.63 9.43
CA GLN A 155 9.98 -19.62 10.49
C GLN A 155 11.12 -18.64 10.21
N TRP A 156 11.36 -18.33 8.94
CA TRP A 156 12.50 -17.51 8.50
C TRP A 156 12.16 -16.01 8.42
N ALA A 157 10.91 -15.68 8.13
CA ALA A 157 10.45 -14.33 7.81
C ALA A 157 10.20 -13.45 9.03
N ASP A 158 10.43 -12.15 8.87
CA ASP A 158 9.98 -11.11 9.81
C ASP A 158 8.57 -10.63 9.46
N VAL A 159 8.22 -10.65 8.16
CA VAL A 159 6.91 -10.22 7.64
C VAL A 159 6.42 -11.19 6.56
N VAL A 160 5.11 -11.41 6.52
CA VAL A 160 4.44 -12.25 5.51
C VAL A 160 3.36 -11.45 4.80
N ALA A 161 3.39 -11.44 3.47
CA ALA A 161 2.34 -10.90 2.62
C ALA A 161 1.65 -12.05 1.87
N ILE A 162 0.32 -12.10 1.91
CA ILE A 162 -0.47 -13.17 1.29
C ILE A 162 -1.54 -12.55 0.41
N GLY A 163 -1.75 -13.12 -0.79
CA GLY A 163 -2.86 -12.75 -1.66
C GLY A 163 -2.52 -12.26 -3.07
N PRO A 164 -1.35 -11.64 -3.38
CA PRO A 164 -1.06 -11.16 -4.73
C PRO A 164 -1.20 -12.25 -5.79
N GLY A 165 -2.27 -12.21 -6.57
CA GLY A 165 -2.56 -13.23 -7.58
C GLY A 165 -2.90 -14.63 -7.03
N LEU A 166 -3.18 -14.80 -5.74
CA LEU A 166 -3.49 -16.12 -5.13
C LEU A 166 -4.75 -16.78 -5.72
N GLY A 167 -5.69 -15.96 -6.20
CA GLY A 167 -6.94 -16.45 -6.76
C GLY A 167 -7.87 -17.06 -5.71
N GLN A 168 -8.98 -17.62 -6.19
CA GLN A 168 -9.97 -18.34 -5.36
C GLN A 168 -10.19 -19.78 -5.87
N ARG A 169 -9.31 -20.25 -6.76
CA ARG A 169 -9.30 -21.64 -7.23
C ARG A 169 -8.81 -22.56 -6.11
N GLU A 170 -8.95 -23.86 -6.32
CA GLU A 170 -8.57 -24.87 -5.34
C GLU A 170 -7.14 -24.65 -4.82
N TRP A 171 -6.17 -24.44 -5.70
CA TRP A 171 -4.78 -24.17 -5.34
C TRP A 171 -4.62 -22.99 -4.34
N GLY A 172 -5.35 -21.89 -4.54
CA GLY A 172 -5.28 -20.71 -3.67
C GLY A 172 -6.11 -20.80 -2.39
N THR A 173 -7.00 -21.78 -2.29
CA THR A 173 -7.94 -21.97 -1.15
C THR A 173 -7.62 -23.19 -0.30
N GLN A 174 -6.69 -24.05 -0.76
CA GLN A 174 -6.21 -25.20 -0.01
C GLN A 174 -5.64 -24.76 1.34
N ARG A 175 -6.23 -25.30 2.42
CA ARG A 175 -5.68 -25.16 3.76
C ARG A 175 -4.50 -26.13 3.89
N PRO A 176 -3.34 -25.69 4.40
CA PRO A 176 -2.26 -26.60 4.76
C PRO A 176 -2.84 -27.68 5.66
N ALA A 177 -2.65 -28.95 5.29
CA ALA A 177 -3.23 -30.09 5.98
C ALA A 177 -2.55 -30.34 7.34
N HIS A 178 -2.64 -29.41 8.30
CA HIS A 178 -2.26 -29.62 9.69
C HIS A 178 -3.24 -28.91 10.63
N GLY A 179 -4.00 -29.72 11.37
CA GLY A 179 -4.92 -29.32 12.45
C GLY A 179 -4.20 -28.81 13.69
N GLY A 180 -3.48 -27.70 13.57
CA GLY A 180 -3.13 -26.84 14.69
C GLY A 180 -4.04 -25.62 14.65
N LYS A 181 -4.91 -25.48 15.66
CA LYS A 181 -5.72 -24.27 15.84
C LYS A 181 -4.80 -23.06 15.95
N PHE A 182 -5.13 -21.99 15.22
CA PHE A 182 -4.67 -20.63 15.55
C PHE A 182 -5.18 -20.22 16.93
#